data_AF-A0A1V5ZH96-F1
#
_entry.id   AF-A0A1V5ZH96-F1
#
_cell.length_a   1.000
_cell.length_b   1.000
_cell.length_c   1.000
_cell.angle_alpha   90.00
_cell.angle_beta   90.00
_cell.angle_gamma   90.00
#
_symmetry.space_group_name_H-M   'P 1'
#
loop_
_entity.id
_entity.type
_entity.pdbx_description
1 polymer ?
#
loop_
_entity_poly.entity_id
_entity_poly.type
_entity_poly.pdbx_seq_one_letter_code
_entity_poly.pdbx_strand_id
1 'polypeptide(L)'
;MLAALVVFVMALAVGAYVGYPLLFPGRNPQVEDSERREFELRGAQLAGALRELETDHSLGKVADDDFAERHARLAREIEFVEQRLAGAEPSDQTDVDELAERLVKARRAARKHARSGLCPGCGRSNPPAARFCMNCGSRLEEREPTS
;
A
#
# COMPACT_ATOMS: atom_id res chain seq x y z
N MET A 1 18.48 -21.56 -40.86
CA MET A 1 17.19 -20.91 -40.53
C MET A 1 16.74 -21.22 -39.10
N LEU A 2 16.74 -22.48 -38.67
CA LEU A 2 16.33 -22.88 -37.32
C LEU A 2 17.18 -22.24 -36.19
N ALA A 3 18.51 -22.19 -36.36
CA ALA A 3 19.40 -21.54 -35.40
C ALA A 3 19.15 -20.02 -35.26
N ALA A 4 18.89 -19.31 -36.37
CA ALA A 4 18.59 -17.88 -36.35
C ALA A 4 17.23 -17.60 -35.66
N LEU A 5 16.26 -18.49 -35.85
CA LEU A 5 14.93 -18.39 -35.21
C LEU A 5 15.04 -18.59 -33.69
N VAL A 6 15.84 -19.57 -33.24
CA VAL A 6 16.09 -19.81 -31.81
C VAL A 6 16.75 -18.59 -31.15
N VAL A 7 17.78 -18.02 -31.79
CA VAL A 7 18.46 -16.82 -31.26
C VAL A 7 17.50 -15.63 -31.16
N PHE A 8 16.63 -15.43 -32.15
CA PHE A 8 15.64 -14.36 -32.14
C PHE A 8 14.61 -14.52 -31.03
N VAL A 9 14.08 -15.74 -30.83
CA VAL A 9 13.14 -16.04 -29.73
C VAL A 9 13.79 -15.82 -28.37
N MET A 10 15.03 -16.27 -28.19
CA MET A 10 15.78 -16.05 -26.95
C MET A 10 16.02 -14.55 -26.69
N ALA A 11 16.38 -13.79 -27.72
CA ALA A 11 16.57 -12.34 -27.61
C ALA A 11 15.27 -11.62 -27.23
N LEU A 12 14.13 -12.02 -27.82
CA LEU A 12 12.82 -11.50 -27.46
C LEU A 12 12.42 -11.87 -26.03
N ALA A 13 12.67 -13.12 -25.61
CA ALA A 13 12.37 -13.57 -24.26
C ALA A 13 13.19 -12.80 -23.20
N VAL A 14 14.48 -12.61 -23.45
CA VAL A 14 15.36 -11.82 -22.56
C VAL A 14 14.96 -10.35 -22.57
N GLY A 15 14.69 -9.78 -23.75
CA GLY A 15 14.22 -8.39 -23.87
C GLY A 15 12.88 -8.16 -23.17
N ALA A 16 11.95 -9.09 -23.30
CA ALA A 16 10.69 -9.06 -22.58
C ALA A 16 10.92 -9.19 -21.07
N TYR A 17 11.76 -10.11 -20.61
CA TYR A 17 12.06 -10.30 -19.18
C TYR A 17 12.70 -9.05 -18.54
N VAL A 18 13.68 -8.44 -19.22
CA VAL A 18 14.38 -7.23 -18.73
C VAL A 18 13.52 -5.96 -18.90
N GLY A 19 12.68 -5.91 -19.94
CA GLY A 19 11.76 -4.79 -20.18
C GLY A 19 10.49 -4.84 -19.33
N TYR A 20 10.03 -6.02 -18.92
CA TYR A 20 8.87 -6.23 -18.07
C TYR A 20 8.83 -5.33 -16.81
N PRO A 21 9.91 -5.19 -16.02
CA PRO A 21 9.91 -4.29 -14.86
C PRO A 21 9.74 -2.80 -15.21
N LEU A 22 10.05 -2.37 -16.44
CA LEU A 22 9.79 -1.00 -16.90
C LEU A 22 8.34 -0.78 -17.33
N LEU A 23 7.66 -1.84 -17.82
CA LEU A 23 6.24 -1.79 -18.19
C LEU A 23 5.30 -1.98 -16.99
N PHE A 24 5.77 -2.65 -15.92
CA PHE A 24 5.02 -2.88 -14.69
C PHE A 24 5.78 -2.36 -13.45
N PRO A 25 5.98 -1.03 -13.32
CA PRO A 25 6.63 -0.41 -12.18
C PRO A 25 5.72 -0.51 -10.95
N GLY A 26 5.86 -1.58 -10.17
CA GLY A 26 5.05 -1.79 -8.96
C GLY A 26 5.21 -3.18 -8.35
N ARG A 27 5.53 -4.20 -9.17
CA ARG A 27 5.91 -5.52 -8.67
C ARG A 27 7.41 -5.56 -8.40
N ASN A 28 7.81 -5.60 -7.13
CA ASN A 28 9.16 -6.02 -6.74
C ASN A 28 9.08 -7.45 -6.18
N PRO A 29 9.34 -8.49 -7.01
CA PRO A 29 9.22 -9.89 -6.59
C PRO A 29 10.05 -10.22 -5.35
N GLN A 30 11.21 -9.56 -5.19
CA GLN A 30 12.11 -9.82 -4.06
C GLN A 30 11.55 -9.34 -2.72
N VAL A 31 10.76 -8.26 -2.72
CA VAL A 31 10.18 -7.71 -1.48
C VAL A 31 8.99 -8.57 -1.04
N GLU A 32 8.10 -8.93 -1.96
CA GLU A 32 6.96 -9.82 -1.64
C GLU A 32 7.42 -11.19 -1.12
N ASP A 33 8.44 -11.79 -1.74
CA ASP A 33 9.02 -13.06 -1.27
C ASP A 33 9.59 -12.93 0.16
N SER A 34 10.23 -11.80 0.47
CA SER A 34 10.82 -11.56 1.79
C SER A 34 9.76 -11.35 2.88
N GLU A 35 8.71 -10.58 2.59
CA GLU A 35 7.59 -10.33 3.51
C GLU A 35 6.79 -11.61 3.76
N ARG A 36 6.50 -12.37 2.71
CA ARG A 36 5.80 -13.66 2.82
C ARG A 36 6.57 -14.64 3.69
N ARG A 37 7.89 -14.73 3.49
CA ARG A 37 8.78 -15.57 4.31
C ARG A 37 8.82 -15.12 5.77
N GLU A 38 8.77 -13.82 6.03
CA GLU A 38 8.67 -13.30 7.40
C GLU A 38 7.38 -13.76 8.08
N PHE A 39 6.25 -13.65 7.40
CA PHE A 39 4.96 -14.11 7.92
C PHE A 39 4.91 -15.63 8.14
N GLU A 40 5.47 -16.42 7.23
CA GLU A 40 5.59 -17.88 7.38
C GLU A 40 6.40 -18.25 8.63
N LEU A 41 7.55 -17.60 8.85
CA LEU A 41 8.39 -17.81 10.03
C LEU A 41 7.64 -17.43 11.32
N ARG A 42 6.94 -16.29 11.30
CA ARG A 42 6.14 -15.84 12.44
C ARG A 42 5.00 -16.81 12.77
N GLY A 43 4.30 -17.32 11.75
CA GLY A 43 3.26 -18.34 11.93
C GLY A 43 3.81 -19.62 12.55
N ALA A 44 4.96 -20.10 12.07
CA ALA A 44 5.63 -21.28 12.63
C ALA A 44 6.04 -21.09 14.11
N GLN A 45 6.50 -19.89 14.48
CA GLN A 45 6.84 -19.56 15.87
C GLN A 45 5.60 -19.58 16.78
N LEU A 46 4.50 -18.99 16.36
CA LEU A 46 3.24 -18.99 17.13
C LEU A 46 2.67 -20.40 17.29
N ALA A 47 2.71 -21.22 16.24
CA ALA A 47 2.30 -22.62 16.30
C ALA A 47 3.17 -23.44 17.26
N GLY A 48 4.48 -23.16 17.30
CA GLY A 48 5.39 -23.75 18.28
C GLY A 48 5.03 -23.38 19.71
N ALA A 49 4.78 -22.10 19.98
CA ALA A 49 4.38 -21.60 21.29
C ALA A 49 3.04 -22.19 21.77
N LEU A 50 2.08 -22.37 20.86
CA LEU A 50 0.81 -23.02 21.16
C LEU A 50 1.01 -24.47 21.60
N ARG A 51 1.86 -25.21 20.87
CA ARG A 51 2.16 -26.61 21.19
C ARG A 51 2.90 -26.76 22.51
N GLU A 52 3.81 -25.84 22.84
CA GLU A 52 4.49 -25.82 24.14
C GLU A 52 3.49 -25.55 25.28
N LEU A 53 2.57 -24.60 25.10
CA LEU A 53 1.51 -24.30 26.06
C LEU A 53 0.58 -25.50 26.30
N GLU A 54 0.16 -26.18 25.23
CA GLU A 54 -0.65 -27.42 25.31
C GLU A 54 0.10 -28.53 26.06
N THR A 55 1.41 -28.64 25.84
CA THR A 55 2.25 -29.62 26.53
C THR A 55 2.32 -29.31 28.02
N ASP A 56 2.57 -28.06 28.39
CA ASP A 56 2.63 -27.65 29.80
C ASP A 56 1.29 -27.80 30.52
N HIS A 57 0.16 -27.57 29.83
CA HIS A 57 -1.18 -27.84 30.35
C HIS A 57 -1.40 -29.35 30.56
N SER A 58 -1.02 -30.19 29.59
CA SER A 58 -1.14 -31.65 29.71
C SER A 58 -0.32 -32.23 30.88
N LEU A 59 0.79 -31.56 31.24
CA LEU A 59 1.64 -31.88 32.37
C LEU A 59 1.14 -31.29 33.70
N GLY A 60 0.03 -30.54 33.69
CA GLY A 60 -0.55 -29.89 34.87
C GLY A 60 0.26 -28.70 35.41
N LYS A 61 1.20 -28.14 34.64
CA LYS A 61 1.99 -26.97 35.05
C LYS A 61 1.22 -25.65 34.95
N VAL A 62 0.12 -25.65 34.21
CA VAL A 62 -0.70 -24.47 33.91
C VAL A 62 -2.15 -24.75 34.32
N ALA A 63 -2.78 -23.81 35.01
CA ALA A 63 -4.19 -23.89 35.38
C ALA A 63 -5.12 -23.76 34.16
N ASP A 64 -6.32 -24.34 34.23
CA ASP A 64 -7.28 -24.38 33.11
C ASP A 64 -7.70 -22.98 32.62
N ASP A 65 -7.98 -22.06 33.55
CA ASP A 65 -8.38 -20.69 33.21
C ASP A 65 -7.24 -19.94 32.47
N ASP A 66 -6.01 -20.07 32.96
CA ASP A 66 -4.82 -19.47 32.35
C ASP A 66 -4.46 -20.10 31.00
N PHE A 67 -4.75 -21.39 30.83
CA PHE A 67 -4.59 -22.08 29.56
C PHE A 67 -5.58 -21.56 28.54
N ALA A 68 -6.86 -21.48 28.89
CA ALA A 68 -7.93 -21.02 28.00
C ALA A 68 -7.66 -19.59 27.50
N GLU A 69 -7.24 -18.68 28.39
CA GLU A 69 -6.90 -17.31 28.01
C GLU A 69 -5.72 -17.26 27.03
N ARG A 70 -4.61 -17.93 27.35
CA ARG A 70 -3.40 -17.91 26.53
C ARG A 70 -3.59 -18.61 25.19
N HIS A 71 -4.29 -19.74 25.18
CA HIS A 71 -4.63 -20.47 23.96
C HIS A 71 -5.50 -19.60 23.03
N ALA A 72 -6.54 -18.94 23.56
CA ALA A 72 -7.39 -18.04 22.77
C ALA A 72 -6.65 -16.81 22.23
N ARG A 73 -5.63 -16.29 22.94
CA ARG A 73 -4.77 -15.23 22.41
C ARG A 73 -3.93 -15.73 21.22
N LEU A 74 -3.22 -16.85 21.39
CA LEU A 74 -2.35 -17.41 20.35
C LEU A 74 -3.14 -17.81 19.09
N ALA A 75 -4.32 -18.42 19.26
CA ALA A 75 -5.18 -18.80 18.14
C ALA A 75 -5.59 -17.59 17.26
N ARG A 76 -5.95 -16.46 17.88
CA ARG A 76 -6.28 -15.22 17.16
C ARG A 76 -5.07 -14.64 16.42
N GLU A 77 -3.88 -14.73 16.99
CA GLU A 77 -2.66 -14.26 16.31
C GLU A 77 -2.29 -15.15 15.13
N ILE A 78 -2.49 -16.47 15.24
CA ILE A 78 -2.28 -17.41 14.13
C ILE A 78 -3.24 -17.11 12.99
N GLU A 79 -4.54 -16.96 13.28
CA GLU A 79 -5.56 -16.62 12.28
C GLU A 79 -5.22 -15.32 11.54
N PHE A 80 -4.75 -14.29 12.25
CA PHE A 80 -4.30 -13.04 11.65
C PHE A 80 -3.13 -13.25 10.66
N VAL A 81 -2.14 -14.06 11.02
CA VAL A 81 -1.00 -14.37 10.16
C VAL A 81 -1.44 -15.16 8.93
N GLU A 82 -2.31 -16.15 9.10
CA GLU A 82 -2.87 -16.94 8.00
C GLU A 82 -3.66 -16.06 7.03
N GLN A 83 -4.47 -15.13 7.54
CA GLN A 83 -5.21 -14.19 6.71
C GLN A 83 -4.28 -13.27 5.91
N ARG A 84 -3.15 -12.82 6.49
CA ARG A 84 -2.13 -12.05 5.77
C ARG A 84 -1.47 -12.86 4.66
N LEU A 85 -1.15 -14.12 4.92
CA LEU A 85 -0.58 -15.03 3.93
C LEU A 85 -1.57 -15.35 2.79
N ALA A 86 -2.86 -15.49 3.10
CA ALA A 86 -3.92 -15.71 2.11
C ALA A 86 -4.23 -14.44 1.31
N GLY A 87 -4.19 -13.27 1.94
CA GLY A 87 -4.38 -11.97 1.30
C GLY A 87 -3.16 -11.46 0.52
N ALA A 88 -2.00 -12.10 0.68
CA ALA A 88 -0.79 -11.86 -0.09
C ALA A 88 -0.75 -12.61 -1.44
N GLU A 89 -1.84 -13.27 -1.83
CA GLU A 89 -2.12 -13.42 -3.27
C GLU A 89 -2.00 -12.02 -3.90
N PRO A 90 -1.43 -11.89 -5.11
CA PRO A 90 -1.09 -10.59 -5.67
C PRO A 90 -2.40 -9.84 -5.99
N SER A 91 -2.95 -9.19 -4.96
CA SER A 91 -4.05 -8.26 -5.09
C SER A 91 -3.52 -7.15 -5.97
N ASP A 92 -4.35 -6.73 -6.91
CA ASP A 92 -4.16 -5.64 -7.86
C ASP A 92 -3.67 -4.34 -7.19
N GLN A 93 -2.41 -4.30 -6.74
CA GLN A 93 -1.71 -3.09 -6.28
C GLN A 93 -1.63 -2.08 -7.43
N THR A 94 -1.66 -2.59 -8.67
CA THR A 94 -1.87 -1.83 -9.90
C THR A 94 -3.11 -0.94 -9.86
N ASP A 95 -4.25 -1.44 -9.36
CA ASP A 95 -5.50 -0.68 -9.37
C ASP A 95 -5.48 0.48 -8.37
N VAL A 96 -4.86 0.29 -7.20
CA VAL A 96 -4.82 1.30 -6.14
C VAL A 96 -3.83 2.42 -6.48
N ASP A 97 -2.64 2.07 -6.96
CA ASP A 97 -1.63 3.05 -7.36
C ASP A 97 -2.04 3.82 -8.61
N GLU A 98 -2.66 3.15 -9.59
CA GLU A 98 -3.20 3.83 -10.77
C GLU A 98 -4.35 4.78 -10.41
N LEU A 99 -5.26 4.35 -9.53
CA LEU A 99 -6.33 5.21 -9.02
C LEU A 99 -5.77 6.43 -8.29
N ALA A 100 -4.76 6.24 -7.44
CA ALA A 100 -4.09 7.34 -6.73
C ALA A 100 -3.44 8.33 -7.70
N GLU A 101 -2.73 7.85 -8.73
CA GLU A 101 -2.11 8.72 -9.73
C GLU A 101 -3.16 9.50 -10.55
N ARG A 102 -4.26 8.84 -10.94
CA ARG A 102 -5.40 9.48 -11.62
C ARG A 102 -6.01 10.59 -10.77
N LEU A 103 -6.22 10.36 -9.47
CA LEU A 103 -6.75 11.36 -8.54
C LEU A 103 -5.80 12.55 -8.35
N VAL A 104 -4.49 12.32 -8.25
CA VAL A 104 -3.48 13.38 -8.14
C VAL A 104 -3.43 14.22 -9.43
N LYS A 105 -3.44 13.59 -10.61
CA LYS A 105 -3.48 14.29 -11.90
C LYS A 105 -4.73 15.15 -12.05
N ALA A 106 -5.91 14.61 -11.73
CA ALA A 106 -7.17 15.35 -11.75
C ALA A 106 -7.12 16.57 -10.84
N ARG A 107 -6.60 16.42 -9.61
CA ARG A 107 -6.45 17.52 -8.65
C ARG A 107 -5.46 18.59 -9.12
N ARG A 108 -4.36 18.20 -9.79
CA ARG A 108 -3.38 19.13 -10.38
C ARG A 108 -3.99 19.90 -11.56
N ALA A 109 -4.76 19.23 -12.42
CA ALA A 109 -5.45 19.86 -13.55
C ALA A 109 -6.49 20.89 -13.06
N ALA A 110 -7.30 20.54 -12.05
CA ALA A 110 -8.25 21.44 -11.42
C ALA A 110 -7.57 22.70 -10.84
N ARG A 111 -6.40 22.53 -10.19
CA ARG A 111 -5.62 23.67 -9.64
C ARG A 111 -5.05 24.60 -10.72
N LYS A 112 -4.77 24.10 -11.92
CA LYS A 112 -4.18 24.88 -13.03
C LYS A 112 -5.15 25.92 -13.62
N HIS A 113 -6.46 25.72 -13.41
CA HIS A 113 -7.53 26.60 -13.92
C HIS A 113 -8.14 27.53 -12.87
N ALA A 114 -7.70 27.43 -11.61
CA ALA A 114 -8.14 28.37 -10.59
C ALA A 114 -7.52 29.75 -10.92
N ARG A 115 -8.31 30.83 -10.88
CA ARG A 115 -7.88 32.19 -11.28
C ARG A 115 -7.24 32.94 -10.11
N SER A 116 -6.07 33.55 -10.32
CA SER A 116 -5.41 34.35 -9.28
C SER A 116 -6.22 35.62 -9.02
N GLY A 117 -6.46 35.92 -7.74
CA GLY A 117 -7.23 37.08 -7.30
C GLY A 117 -6.38 38.08 -6.53
N LEU A 118 -6.68 39.37 -6.71
CA LEU A 118 -6.19 40.43 -5.84
C LEU A 118 -6.98 40.39 -4.52
N CYS A 119 -6.28 40.53 -3.40
CA CYS A 119 -6.91 40.63 -2.10
C CYS A 119 -7.73 41.93 -2.02
N PRO A 120 -9.03 41.88 -1.65
CA PRO A 120 -9.84 43.09 -1.48
C PRO A 120 -9.43 43.93 -0.26
N GLY A 121 -8.77 43.33 0.73
CA GLY A 121 -8.35 44.03 1.96
C GLY A 121 -7.04 44.80 1.84
N CYS A 122 -6.06 44.29 1.07
CA CYS A 122 -4.73 44.89 0.98
C CYS A 122 -4.16 45.01 -0.45
N GLY A 123 -4.91 44.58 -1.46
CA GLY A 123 -4.52 44.68 -2.87
C GLY A 123 -3.44 43.69 -3.34
N ARG A 124 -2.95 42.78 -2.48
CA ARG A 124 -1.91 41.82 -2.88
C ARG A 124 -2.46 40.72 -3.77
N SER A 125 -1.72 40.35 -4.83
CA SER A 125 -2.00 39.16 -5.63
C SER A 125 -1.78 37.89 -4.82
N ASN A 126 -2.79 37.02 -4.78
CA ASN A 126 -2.67 35.72 -4.13
C ASN A 126 -2.87 34.60 -5.18
N PRO A 127 -2.24 33.44 -4.96
CA PRO A 127 -2.42 32.30 -5.85
C PRO A 127 -3.89 31.85 -5.81
N PRO A 128 -4.35 31.22 -6.88
CA PRO A 128 -5.77 30.97 -7.07
C PRO A 128 -6.40 29.98 -6.09
N ALA A 129 -5.58 29.14 -5.46
CA ALA A 129 -6.00 28.20 -4.43
C ALA A 129 -5.90 28.78 -3.00
N ALA A 130 -5.50 30.06 -2.85
CA ALA A 130 -5.36 30.69 -1.56
C ALA A 130 -6.73 30.98 -0.94
N ARG A 131 -7.04 30.31 0.17
CA ARG A 131 -8.25 30.60 0.97
C ARG A 131 -8.09 31.87 1.83
N PHE A 132 -6.84 32.28 2.07
CA PHE A 132 -6.47 33.45 2.88
C PHE A 132 -5.37 34.25 2.19
N CYS A 133 -5.34 35.56 2.40
CA CYS A 133 -4.30 36.43 1.87
C CYS A 133 -2.97 36.18 2.57
N MET A 134 -1.92 35.97 1.78
CA MET A 134 -0.57 35.64 2.25
C MET A 134 0.15 36.80 2.96
N ASN A 135 -0.43 38.01 2.93
CA ASN A 135 0.19 39.22 3.48
C ASN A 135 -0.62 39.88 4.60
N CYS A 136 -1.95 39.81 4.56
CA CYS A 136 -2.80 40.42 5.58
C CYS A 136 -3.74 39.43 6.30
N GLY A 137 -3.75 38.16 5.91
CA GLY A 137 -4.58 37.13 6.55
C GLY A 137 -6.07 37.16 6.22
N SER A 138 -6.57 38.15 5.46
CA SER A 138 -7.98 38.23 5.11
C SER A 138 -8.45 37.02 4.29
N ARG A 139 -9.64 36.48 4.60
CA ARG A 139 -10.25 35.37 3.85
C ARG A 139 -10.60 35.82 2.43
N LEU A 140 -10.27 35.00 1.43
CA LEU A 140 -10.41 35.32 -0.01
C LEU A 140 -11.60 34.61 -0.66
N GLU A 141 -12.65 34.32 0.11
CA GLU A 141 -13.72 33.41 -0.30
C GLU A 141 -14.35 33.73 -1.66
N GLU A 142 -14.59 32.63 -2.36
CA GLU A 142 -15.13 32.42 -3.69
C GLU A 142 -16.44 33.19 -3.86
N ARG A 143 -16.45 34.28 -4.67
CA ARG A 143 -17.70 34.79 -5.21
C ARG A 143 -18.18 33.79 -6.25
N GLU A 144 -19.31 33.15 -5.98
CA GLU A 144 -20.13 32.51 -7.01
C GLU A 144 -20.36 33.48 -8.18
N PRO A 145 -20.38 32.98 -9.43
CA PRO A 145 -20.67 33.81 -10.59
C PRO A 145 -22.10 34.34 -10.46
N THR A 146 -22.20 35.65 -10.24
CA THR A 146 -23.48 36.35 -10.39
C THR A 146 -23.80 36.40 -11.89
N SER A 147 -25.05 36.05 -12.19
CA SER A 147 -25.74 36.01 -13.49
C SER A 147 -25.36 37.10 -14.48
#